data_AF-A0AAV9Q714-F1
#
_entry.id   AF-A0AAV9Q714-F1
#
_cell.length_a   1.000
_cell.length_b   1.000
_cell.length_c   1.000
_cell.angle_alpha   90.00
_cell.angle_beta   90.00
_cell.angle_gamma   90.00
#
_symmetry.space_group_name_H-M   'P 1'
#
loop_
_entity.id
_entity.type
_entity.pdbx_description
1 polymer ?
#
loop_
_entity_poly.entity_id
_entity_poly.type
_entity_poly.pdbx_seq_one_letter_code
_entity_poly.pdbx_strand_id
1 'polypeptide(L)'
;MVQTLPFGDIEVPIPGFGAMGISFGLGSSLSLEEAEPVLLKAIELGCTFWDTAVVYAAGMNEKLLGEFIRKHNCRDKIFIASKCGFNVFDNSGGGRMVTNSAAHIEEYIEGTIERLGFTPDLYYLHRIDPETPLEESIGALDRIRKAGKTKYIGVSECSAETLRKANSSV
;
A
#
# COMPACT_ATOMS: atom_id res chain seq x y z
N MET A 1 18.76 -6.34 18.12
CA MET A 1 17.54 -5.52 18.02
C MET A 1 17.59 -4.78 16.70
N VAL A 2 16.49 -4.81 15.94
CA VAL A 2 16.35 -4.01 14.73
C VAL A 2 16.29 -2.53 15.13
N GLN A 3 16.89 -1.64 14.34
CA GLN A 3 16.79 -0.20 14.59
C GLN A 3 15.37 0.27 14.24
N THR A 4 14.89 1.32 14.89
CA THR A 4 13.59 1.91 14.57
C THR A 4 13.74 3.39 14.22
N LEU A 5 12.76 3.90 13.48
CA LEU A 5 12.58 5.33 13.23
C LEU A 5 11.17 5.76 13.65
N PRO A 6 11.02 7.02 14.10
CA PRO A 6 9.71 7.61 14.33
C PRO A 6 8.89 7.67 13.03
N PHE A 7 7.62 7.28 13.10
CA PHE A 7 6.64 7.38 12.03
C PHE A 7 5.29 7.79 12.61
N GLY A 8 4.92 9.06 12.47
CA GLY A 8 3.72 9.60 13.11
C GLY A 8 3.81 9.48 14.63
N ASP A 9 2.89 8.72 15.23
CA ASP A 9 2.79 8.44 16.67
C ASP A 9 3.39 7.08 17.08
N ILE A 10 4.08 6.37 16.17
CA ILE A 10 4.69 5.06 16.43
C ILE A 10 6.17 5.02 16.02
N GLU A 11 6.83 3.92 16.38
CA GLU A 11 8.15 3.54 15.89
C GLU A 11 8.01 2.42 14.86
N VAL A 12 8.74 2.49 13.74
CA VAL A 12 8.75 1.44 12.70
C VAL A 12 10.16 0.89 12.49
N PRO A 13 10.30 -0.41 12.20
CA PRO A 13 11.61 -1.04 12.03
C PRO A 13 12.30 -0.63 10.73
N ILE A 14 13.63 -0.54 10.77
CA ILE A 14 14.50 -0.41 9.60
C ILE A 14 15.53 -1.54 9.53
N PRO A 15 15.76 -2.13 8.34
CA PRO A 15 15.09 -1.82 7.07
C PRO A 15 13.65 -2.36 7.01
N GLY A 16 12.82 -1.74 6.18
CA GLY A 16 11.54 -2.31 5.75
C GLY A 16 11.71 -3.42 4.71
N PHE A 17 10.61 -4.02 4.28
CA PHE A 17 10.54 -5.06 3.26
C PHE A 17 9.62 -4.64 2.10
N GLY A 18 10.20 -4.37 0.93
CA GLY A 18 9.44 -4.12 -0.29
C GLY A 18 9.03 -5.42 -0.95
N ALA A 19 7.71 -5.68 -1.03
CA ALA A 19 7.17 -6.95 -1.48
C ALA A 19 6.98 -7.06 -3.00
N MET A 20 7.25 -5.99 -3.77
CA MET A 20 7.05 -5.94 -5.23
C MET A 20 7.62 -7.19 -5.93
N GLY A 21 8.87 -7.55 -5.62
CA GLY A 21 9.61 -8.65 -6.25
C GLY A 21 9.02 -10.05 -6.05
N ILE A 22 8.08 -10.22 -5.10
CA ILE A 22 7.40 -11.49 -4.90
C ILE A 22 6.51 -11.83 -6.10
N SER A 23 5.87 -10.83 -6.71
CA SER A 23 4.87 -11.06 -7.77
C SER A 23 5.08 -10.21 -9.03
N PHE A 24 5.94 -9.18 -8.97
CA PHE A 24 6.01 -8.15 -10.00
C PHE A 24 7.40 -7.53 -10.16
N GLY A 25 7.70 -7.01 -11.36
CA GLY A 25 8.83 -6.12 -11.63
C GLY A 25 10.22 -6.77 -11.69
N LEU A 26 10.43 -7.96 -11.11
CA LEU A 26 11.74 -8.63 -11.06
C LEU A 26 11.80 -9.96 -11.84
N GLY A 27 10.80 -10.24 -12.69
CA GLY A 27 10.76 -11.44 -13.53
C GLY A 27 10.33 -12.73 -12.81
N SER A 28 10.11 -12.67 -11.49
CA SER A 28 9.54 -13.75 -10.69
C SER A 28 8.09 -13.46 -10.33
N SER A 29 7.25 -14.49 -10.38
CA SER A 29 5.91 -14.52 -9.79
C SER A 29 5.82 -15.75 -8.90
N LEU A 30 6.24 -15.59 -7.65
CA LEU A 30 6.35 -16.68 -6.68
C LEU A 30 4.95 -17.16 -6.25
N SER A 31 4.80 -18.47 -6.05
CA SER A 31 3.68 -19.02 -5.29
C SER A 31 3.79 -18.65 -3.80
N LEU A 32 2.73 -18.90 -3.02
CA LEU A 32 2.78 -18.72 -1.58
C LEU A 32 3.88 -19.59 -0.94
N GLU A 33 4.00 -20.85 -1.36
CA GLU A 33 5.02 -21.78 -0.86
C GLU A 33 6.46 -21.30 -1.16
N GLU A 34 6.67 -20.68 -2.32
CA GLU A 34 7.98 -20.14 -2.71
C GLU A 34 8.32 -18.84 -1.97
N ALA A 35 7.31 -18.00 -1.69
CA ALA A 35 7.48 -16.73 -0.98
C ALA A 35 7.60 -16.90 0.55
N GLU A 36 7.00 -17.93 1.12
CA GLU A 36 6.90 -18.16 2.55
C GLU A 36 8.26 -18.19 3.28
N PRO A 37 9.31 -18.88 2.79
CA PRO A 37 10.64 -18.83 3.40
C PRO A 37 11.24 -17.41 3.45
N VAL A 38 10.99 -16.60 2.42
CA VAL A 38 11.47 -15.21 2.34
C VAL A 38 10.76 -14.32 3.37
N LEU A 39 9.43 -14.44 3.44
CA LEU A 39 8.59 -13.66 4.36
C LEU A 39 8.84 -14.05 5.82
N LEU A 40 9.02 -15.34 6.12
CA LEU A 40 9.43 -15.81 7.44
C LEU A 40 10.81 -15.26 7.82
N LYS A 41 11.76 -15.25 6.88
CA LYS A 41 13.08 -14.67 7.13
C LYS A 41 13.02 -13.17 7.37
N ALA A 42 12.16 -12.43 6.65
CA ALA A 42 11.93 -11.01 6.89
C ALA A 42 11.42 -10.74 8.31
N ILE A 43 10.47 -11.55 8.81
CA ILE A 43 10.00 -11.46 10.20
C ILE A 43 11.12 -11.78 11.19
N GLU A 44 11.88 -12.86 10.96
CA GLU A 44 13.00 -13.27 11.83
C GLU A 44 14.05 -12.16 11.97
N LEU A 45 14.33 -11.45 10.88
CA LEU A 45 15.28 -10.33 10.84
C LEU A 45 14.71 -9.03 11.42
N GLY A 46 13.41 -8.98 11.75
CA GLY A 46 12.73 -7.78 12.24
C GLY A 46 12.32 -6.79 11.15
N CYS A 47 12.40 -7.17 9.88
CA CYS A 47 11.97 -6.35 8.74
C CYS A 47 10.43 -6.41 8.63
N THR A 48 9.71 -5.78 9.56
CA THR A 48 8.25 -5.89 9.67
C THR A 48 7.48 -4.63 9.26
N PHE A 49 8.15 -3.65 8.62
CA PHE A 49 7.48 -2.63 7.82
C PHE A 49 7.39 -3.12 6.37
N TRP A 50 6.23 -3.61 5.95
CA TRP A 50 6.02 -4.23 4.64
C TRP A 50 5.32 -3.27 3.69
N ASP A 51 5.84 -3.17 2.47
CA ASP A 51 5.32 -2.28 1.44
C ASP A 51 4.86 -3.07 0.21
N THR A 52 3.60 -2.88 -0.19
CA THR A 52 2.97 -3.47 -1.37
C THR A 52 2.18 -2.41 -2.15
N ALA A 53 1.50 -2.78 -3.23
CA ALA A 53 0.62 -1.90 -4.00
C ALA A 53 -0.34 -2.72 -4.86
N VAL A 54 -1.52 -2.18 -5.15
CA VAL A 54 -2.50 -2.83 -6.04
C VAL A 54 -1.91 -3.05 -7.44
N VAL A 55 -1.03 -2.17 -7.92
CA VAL A 55 -0.39 -2.32 -9.24
C VAL A 55 0.58 -3.51 -9.31
N TYR A 56 1.03 -4.05 -8.18
CA TYR A 56 1.93 -5.21 -8.16
C TYR A 56 1.18 -6.47 -8.54
N ALA A 57 1.20 -6.74 -9.85
CA ALA A 57 0.48 -7.80 -10.53
C ALA A 57 -1.03 -7.74 -10.24
N ALA A 58 -1.66 -6.58 -10.45
CA ALA A 58 -3.11 -6.38 -10.32
C ALA A 58 -3.69 -6.96 -9.01
N GLY A 59 -3.05 -6.67 -7.88
CA GLY A 59 -3.48 -7.06 -6.54
C GLY A 59 -3.03 -8.47 -6.11
N MET A 60 -2.43 -9.29 -6.99
CA MET A 60 -1.94 -10.62 -6.57
C MET A 60 -0.92 -10.52 -5.42
N ASN A 61 -0.08 -9.48 -5.40
CA ASN A 61 0.89 -9.30 -4.32
C ASN A 61 0.21 -9.07 -2.96
N GLU A 62 -0.81 -8.22 -2.90
CA GLU A 62 -1.61 -7.98 -1.69
C GLU A 62 -2.30 -9.27 -1.23
N LYS A 63 -2.88 -10.02 -2.16
CA LYS A 63 -3.55 -11.29 -1.86
C LYS A 63 -2.59 -12.30 -1.23
N LEU A 64 -1.40 -12.48 -1.82
CA LEU A 64 -0.38 -13.39 -1.31
C LEU A 64 0.08 -12.98 0.09
N LEU A 65 0.36 -11.70 0.32
CA LEU A 65 0.73 -11.20 1.65
C LEU A 65 -0.39 -11.42 2.67
N GLY A 66 -1.65 -11.15 2.31
CA GLY A 66 -2.80 -11.40 3.16
C GLY A 66 -2.95 -12.87 3.53
N GLU A 67 -2.81 -13.77 2.55
CA GLU A 67 -2.82 -15.22 2.78
C GLU A 67 -1.70 -15.67 3.72
N PHE A 68 -0.46 -15.22 3.49
CA PHE A 68 0.66 -15.49 4.39
C PHE A 68 0.39 -15.00 5.81
N ILE A 69 -0.05 -13.74 5.97
CA ILE A 69 -0.26 -13.11 7.29
C ILE A 69 -1.32 -13.87 8.10
N ARG A 70 -2.40 -14.30 7.44
CA ARG A 70 -3.46 -15.11 8.08
C ARG A 70 -2.96 -16.52 8.40
N LYS A 71 -2.25 -17.17 7.46
CA LYS A 71 -1.68 -18.51 7.66
C LYS A 71 -0.76 -18.57 8.88
N HIS A 72 0.05 -17.55 9.10
CA HIS A 72 1.02 -17.50 10.21
C HIS A 72 0.55 -16.70 11.43
N ASN A 73 -0.68 -16.18 11.41
CA ASN A 73 -1.26 -15.36 12.47
C ASN A 73 -0.30 -14.26 12.98
N CYS A 74 0.25 -13.47 12.06
CA CYS A 74 1.31 -12.50 12.37
C CYS A 74 0.95 -11.03 12.08
N ARG A 75 -0.35 -10.72 11.91
CA ARG A 75 -0.82 -9.36 11.60
C ARG A 75 -0.33 -8.30 12.59
N ASP A 76 -0.35 -8.61 13.87
CA ASP A 76 0.05 -7.69 14.95
C ASP A 76 1.55 -7.35 14.95
N LYS A 77 2.37 -8.12 14.21
CA LYS A 77 3.81 -7.91 14.11
C LYS A 77 4.19 -7.02 12.92
N ILE A 78 3.30 -6.86 11.95
CA ILE A 78 3.58 -6.28 10.64
C ILE A 78 2.88 -4.95 10.52
N PHE A 79 3.64 -3.90 10.23
CA PHE A 79 3.12 -2.66 9.67
C PHE A 79 2.99 -2.84 8.16
N ILE A 80 1.79 -2.76 7.61
CA ILE A 80 1.53 -3.00 6.19
C ILE A 80 1.10 -1.72 5.47
N ALA A 81 1.86 -1.35 4.44
CA ALA A 81 1.59 -0.20 3.58
C ALA A 81 1.14 -0.67 2.19
N SER A 82 0.07 -0.07 1.66
CA SER A 82 -0.36 -0.28 0.27
C SER A 82 -0.65 1.03 -0.46
N LYS A 83 -0.79 0.95 -1.79
CA LYS A 83 -0.92 2.11 -2.68
C LYS A 83 -2.01 1.90 -3.74
N CYS A 84 -2.70 2.98 -4.08
CA CYS A 84 -3.62 3.06 -5.21
C CYS A 84 -3.21 4.11 -6.25
N GLY A 85 -4.03 4.25 -7.29
CA GLY A 85 -3.92 5.32 -8.29
C GLY A 85 -3.59 4.83 -9.69
N PHE A 86 -3.06 3.61 -9.84
CA PHE A 86 -2.96 2.97 -11.15
C PHE A 86 -4.24 2.21 -11.46
N ASN A 87 -4.81 2.44 -12.65
CA ASN A 87 -5.99 1.73 -13.10
C ASN A 87 -5.60 0.39 -13.75
N VAL A 88 -5.49 -0.64 -12.92
CA VAL A 88 -4.99 -1.97 -13.33
C VAL A 88 -6.08 -3.01 -13.60
N PHE A 89 -7.32 -2.68 -13.30
CA PHE A 89 -8.48 -3.54 -13.52
C PHE A 89 -9.32 -3.12 -14.73
N ASP A 90 -9.07 -1.95 -15.29
CA ASP A 90 -9.73 -1.49 -16.51
C ASP A 90 -9.07 -2.08 -17.76
N ASN A 91 -9.71 -3.11 -18.29
CA ASN A 91 -9.30 -3.80 -19.52
C ASN A 91 -9.90 -3.19 -20.79
N SER A 92 -10.58 -2.04 -20.70
CA SER A 92 -11.25 -1.42 -21.86
C SER A 92 -10.27 -0.83 -22.89
N GLY A 93 -8.97 -0.75 -22.56
CA GLY A 93 -7.92 -0.24 -23.44
C GLY A 93 -7.98 1.28 -23.71
N GLY A 94 -8.99 1.98 -23.17
CA GLY A 94 -9.17 3.43 -23.33
C GLY A 94 -9.15 4.23 -22.02
N GLY A 95 -9.08 3.54 -20.86
CA GLY A 95 -9.02 4.18 -19.55
C GLY A 95 -7.68 4.86 -19.26
N ARG A 96 -7.70 5.88 -18.40
CA ARG A 96 -6.46 6.54 -17.93
C ARG A 96 -5.67 5.56 -17.07
N MET A 97 -4.36 5.44 -17.36
CA MET A 97 -3.45 4.53 -16.64
C MET A 97 -3.26 4.94 -15.17
N VAL A 98 -3.33 6.25 -14.87
CA VAL A 98 -3.25 6.80 -13.52
C VAL A 98 -4.45 7.73 -13.29
N THR A 99 -5.09 7.61 -12.13
CA THR A 99 -6.12 8.53 -11.64
C THR A 99 -6.05 8.66 -10.12
N ASN A 100 -6.35 9.83 -9.57
CA ASN A 100 -6.47 10.03 -8.12
C ASN A 100 -7.87 10.50 -7.71
N SER A 101 -8.88 10.20 -8.54
CA SER A 101 -10.27 10.59 -8.24
C SER A 101 -10.74 9.96 -6.92
N ALA A 102 -11.65 10.66 -6.24
CA ALA A 102 -12.21 10.17 -4.99
C ALA A 102 -12.87 8.79 -5.15
N ALA A 103 -13.61 8.58 -6.23
CA ALA A 103 -14.27 7.31 -6.53
C ALA A 103 -13.26 6.16 -6.67
N HIS A 104 -12.15 6.37 -7.39
CA HIS A 104 -11.12 5.36 -7.54
C HIS A 104 -10.46 5.02 -6.21
N ILE A 105 -10.12 6.01 -5.38
CA ILE A 105 -9.50 5.80 -4.07
C ILE A 105 -10.42 4.99 -3.16
N GLU A 106 -11.70 5.37 -3.10
CA GLU A 106 -12.71 4.73 -2.27
C GLU A 106 -13.05 3.31 -2.73
N GLU A 107 -13.03 3.03 -4.03
CA GLU A 107 -13.19 1.67 -4.59
C GLU A 107 -11.96 0.79 -4.33
N TYR A 108 -10.76 1.31 -4.59
CA TYR A 108 -9.54 0.50 -4.55
C TYR A 108 -9.15 0.10 -3.12
N ILE A 109 -9.49 0.91 -2.11
CA ILE A 109 -9.26 0.53 -0.71
C ILE A 109 -10.13 -0.67 -0.32
N GLU A 110 -11.37 -0.78 -0.79
CA GLU A 110 -12.23 -1.95 -0.50
C GLU A 110 -11.61 -3.22 -1.06
N GLY A 111 -11.19 -3.20 -2.33
CA GLY A 111 -10.50 -4.34 -2.92
C GLY A 111 -9.19 -4.68 -2.23
N THR A 112 -8.45 -3.67 -1.75
CA THR A 112 -7.22 -3.87 -0.97
C THR A 112 -7.53 -4.59 0.34
N ILE A 113 -8.55 -4.15 1.08
CA ILE A 113 -9.00 -4.76 2.33
C ILE A 113 -9.44 -6.19 2.10
N GLU A 114 -10.17 -6.46 1.01
CA GLU A 114 -10.59 -7.82 0.66
C GLU A 114 -9.39 -8.74 0.42
N ARG A 115 -8.42 -8.31 -0.41
CA ARG A 115 -7.23 -9.11 -0.74
C ARG A 115 -6.34 -9.36 0.48
N LEU A 116 -6.09 -8.32 1.29
CA LEU A 116 -5.33 -8.44 2.53
C LEU A 116 -6.11 -9.22 3.62
N GLY A 117 -7.45 -9.17 3.59
CA GLY A 117 -8.33 -9.66 4.65
C GLY A 117 -8.38 -8.77 5.90
N PHE A 118 -7.83 -7.55 5.83
CA PHE A 118 -7.78 -6.56 6.91
C PHE A 118 -7.41 -5.17 6.34
N THR A 119 -7.52 -4.13 7.16
CA THR A 119 -7.14 -2.76 6.80
C THR A 119 -5.62 -2.57 6.80
N PRO A 120 -5.03 -1.95 5.74
CA PRO A 120 -3.62 -1.57 5.77
C PRO A 120 -3.35 -0.47 6.78
N ASP A 121 -2.17 -0.47 7.40
CA ASP A 121 -1.78 0.56 8.36
C ASP A 121 -1.57 1.91 7.67
N LEU A 122 -0.95 1.90 6.49
CA LEU A 122 -0.72 3.07 5.64
C LEU A 122 -1.31 2.84 4.24
N TYR A 123 -2.07 3.82 3.74
CA TYR A 123 -2.58 3.81 2.37
C TYR A 123 -2.28 5.11 1.63
N TYR A 124 -1.67 5.04 0.44
CA TYR A 124 -1.17 6.24 -0.23
C TYR A 124 -1.31 6.24 -1.74
N LEU A 125 -1.27 7.43 -2.34
CA LEU A 125 -1.26 7.59 -3.80
C LEU A 125 0.11 7.16 -4.33
N HIS A 126 0.10 6.22 -5.27
CA HIS A 126 1.32 5.70 -5.87
C HIS A 126 1.97 6.71 -6.83
N ARG A 127 1.16 7.49 -7.54
CA ARG A 127 1.57 8.58 -8.43
C ARG A 127 0.53 9.70 -8.35
N ILE A 128 0.98 10.92 -8.59
CA ILE A 128 0.11 12.09 -8.71
C ILE A 128 -0.52 12.12 -10.10
N ASP A 129 -1.85 12.14 -10.14
CA ASP A 129 -2.64 12.50 -11.32
C ASP A 129 -2.74 14.04 -11.40
N PRO A 130 -2.15 14.69 -12.41
CA PRO A 130 -2.21 16.15 -12.54
C PRO A 130 -3.60 16.68 -12.93
N GLU A 131 -4.51 15.83 -13.39
CA GLU A 131 -5.86 16.23 -13.81
C GLU A 131 -6.90 16.11 -12.69
N THR A 132 -6.62 15.35 -11.62
CA THR A 132 -7.47 15.36 -10.43
C THR A 132 -7.03 16.49 -9.49
N PRO A 133 -7.93 17.36 -9.04
CA PRO A 133 -7.62 18.34 -8.00
C PRO A 133 -7.08 17.65 -6.74
N LEU A 134 -5.89 18.03 -6.28
CA LEU A 134 -5.22 17.38 -5.14
C LEU A 134 -6.12 17.32 -3.90
N GLU A 135 -6.90 18.38 -3.65
CA GLU A 135 -7.84 18.49 -2.52
C GLU A 135 -8.93 17.41 -2.57
N GLU A 136 -9.37 17.02 -3.76
CA GLU A 136 -10.31 15.90 -3.93
C GLU A 136 -9.67 14.60 -3.45
N SER A 137 -8.44 14.32 -3.91
CA SER A 137 -7.70 13.10 -3.58
C SER A 137 -7.36 13.02 -2.10
N ILE A 138 -6.82 14.11 -1.52
CA ILE A 138 -6.47 14.16 -0.10
C ILE A 138 -7.73 14.09 0.76
N GLY A 139 -8.82 14.74 0.35
CA GLY A 139 -10.12 14.62 1.02
C GLY A 139 -10.65 13.18 1.01
N ALA A 140 -10.49 12.44 -0.08
CA ALA A 140 -10.88 11.03 -0.17
C ALA A 140 -10.02 10.13 0.73
N LEU A 141 -8.69 10.32 0.72
CA LEU A 141 -7.78 9.62 1.64
C LEU A 141 -8.15 9.87 3.11
N ASP A 142 -8.46 11.12 3.46
CA ASP A 142 -8.84 11.46 4.82
C ASP A 142 -10.21 10.87 5.22
N ARG A 143 -11.17 10.80 4.29
CA ARG A 143 -12.45 10.10 4.53
C ARG A 143 -12.24 8.62 4.84
N ILE A 144 -11.43 7.90 4.05
CA ILE A 144 -11.19 6.48 4.30
C ILE A 144 -10.41 6.26 5.61
N ARG A 145 -9.48 7.16 5.96
CA ARG A 145 -8.77 7.17 7.24
C ARG A 145 -9.73 7.36 8.42
N LYS A 146 -10.60 8.38 8.35
CA LYS A 146 -11.63 8.65 9.38
C LYS A 146 -12.65 7.52 9.50
N ALA A 147 -12.92 6.81 8.40
CA ALA A 147 -13.75 5.61 8.40
C ALA A 147 -13.03 4.36 8.97
N GLY A 148 -11.77 4.46 9.39
CA GLY A 148 -11.00 3.35 9.97
C GLY A 148 -10.46 2.34 8.95
N LYS A 149 -10.50 2.66 7.65
CA LYS A 149 -10.02 1.77 6.57
C LYS A 149 -8.49 1.77 6.45
N THR A 150 -7.83 2.74 7.06
CA THR A 150 -6.37 2.80 7.25
C THR A 150 -6.05 3.76 8.41
N LYS A 151 -4.87 3.62 9.04
CA LYS A 151 -4.45 4.52 10.13
C LYS A 151 -3.76 5.77 9.58
N TYR A 152 -2.91 5.61 8.58
CA TYR A 152 -2.12 6.68 7.97
C TYR A 152 -2.40 6.80 6.49
N ILE A 153 -2.21 8.01 5.97
CA ILE A 153 -2.32 8.30 4.55
C ILE A 153 -1.05 8.95 4.05
N GLY A 154 -0.81 8.89 2.74
CA GLY A 154 0.37 9.52 2.15
C GLY A 154 0.26 9.77 0.66
N VAL A 155 1.35 10.29 0.10
CA VAL A 155 1.56 10.50 -1.33
C VAL A 155 2.98 10.08 -1.69
N SER A 156 3.17 9.56 -2.89
CA SER A 156 4.46 9.17 -3.43
C SER A 156 4.74 9.88 -4.76
N GLU A 157 6.02 10.03 -5.10
CA GLU A 157 6.47 10.61 -6.37
C GLU A 157 5.83 11.97 -6.66
N CYS A 158 5.78 12.81 -5.63
CA CYS A 158 5.21 14.16 -5.69
C CYS A 158 6.31 15.21 -5.53
N SER A 159 6.06 16.42 -6.05
CA SER A 159 6.95 17.54 -5.83
C SER A 159 6.87 18.04 -4.38
N ALA A 160 7.89 18.77 -3.91
CA ALA A 160 7.83 19.40 -2.59
C ALA A 160 6.65 20.38 -2.45
N GLU A 161 6.22 21.01 -3.54
CA GLU A 161 5.04 21.88 -3.55
C GLU A 161 3.76 21.07 -3.34
N THR A 162 3.58 19.99 -4.11
CA THR A 162 2.44 19.07 -3.95
C THR A 162 2.38 18.50 -2.54
N LEU A 163 3.52 18.10 -1.97
CA LEU A 163 3.58 17.56 -0.60
C LEU A 163 3.14 18.59 0.44
N ARG A 164 3.65 19.84 0.37
CA ARG A 164 3.25 20.90 1.30
C ARG A 164 1.75 21.20 1.19
N LYS A 165 1.24 21.25 -0.04
CA LYS A 165 -0.17 21.47 -0.30
C LYS A 165 -1.01 20.36 0.31
N ALA A 166 -0.67 19.09 0.05
CA ALA A 166 -1.34 17.93 0.63
C ALA A 166 -1.36 17.97 2.16
N ASN A 167 -0.24 18.31 2.78
CA ASN A 167 -0.10 18.38 4.24
C ASN A 167 -0.87 19.54 4.89
N SER A 168 -1.33 20.52 4.11
CA SER A 168 -2.14 21.64 4.61
C SER A 168 -3.65 21.45 4.42
N SER A 169 -4.06 20.37 3.71
CA SER A 169 -5.44 20.19 3.27
C SER A 169 -6.33 19.45 4.25
N VAL A 170 -5.78 18.74 5.25
CA VAL A 170 -6.53 17.90 6.22
C VAL A 170 -5.85 17.83 7.59
#